data_AF-A0A7S2PX86-F1
#
_entry.id   AF-A0A7S2PX86-F1
#
_cell.length_a   1.000
_cell.length_b   1.000
_cell.length_c   1.000
_cell.angle_alpha   90.00
_cell.angle_beta   90.00
_cell.angle_gamma   90.00
#
_symmetry.space_group_name_H-M   'P 1'
#
loop_
_entity.id
_entity.type
_entity.pdbx_description
1 polymer ?
#
loop_
_entity_poly.entity_id
_entity_poly.type
_entity_poly.pdbx_seq_one_letter_code
_entity_poly.pdbx_strand_id
1 'polypeptide(L)'
;VAGSAFVGRRYPLYGPEDFHHLPNDTSTNCGVDNYHDRQNIQRCDLQGMPDLCTGCEHVQEVAAAYLNRLERLGVAGIRLDAAKHMDPAELGQLLARVDGDLYKFQEVAATPGEAVQMPPYYTNGPVLEFGFAMTVVPKFRAAGMLRDDLAKVGEAWGLSPSEDAIVFLDDHDTQRNGEAPLTHRSGRAYDLASVFMLAYPYGYPKVMSSYAFDDPQQGPPSEPVHGAGGLVRCGAGQPWVCEHRRGGAPGRGGR
;
A
#
# COMPACT_ATOMS: atom_id res chain seq x y z
N VAL A 1 -24.46 -1.29 -15.93
CA VAL A 1 -23.27 -1.22 -15.07
C VAL A 1 -22.09 -1.64 -15.94
N ALA A 2 -21.09 -0.77 -16.09
CA ALA A 2 -19.89 -1.13 -16.85
C ALA A 2 -19.10 -2.16 -16.03
N GLY A 3 -18.76 -3.27 -16.66
CA GLY A 3 -18.07 -4.41 -16.07
C GLY A 3 -18.28 -5.62 -16.97
N SER A 4 -17.20 -6.28 -17.35
CA SER A 4 -17.27 -7.60 -17.98
C SER A 4 -17.89 -8.60 -17.00
N ALA A 5 -18.72 -9.52 -17.48
CA ALA A 5 -19.18 -10.63 -16.63
C ALA A 5 -18.00 -11.56 -16.33
N PHE A 6 -17.89 -11.99 -15.07
CA PHE A 6 -16.89 -12.97 -14.63
C PHE A 6 -17.59 -14.12 -13.92
N VAL A 7 -17.22 -15.34 -14.30
CA VAL A 7 -17.72 -16.58 -13.67
C VAL A 7 -16.54 -17.54 -13.57
N GLY A 8 -16.27 -18.07 -12.37
CA GLY A 8 -15.37 -19.21 -12.15
C GLY A 8 -14.01 -19.06 -12.85
N ARG A 9 -13.26 -17.99 -12.54
CA ARG A 9 -11.91 -17.72 -13.06
C ARG A 9 -11.82 -17.53 -14.58
N ARG A 10 -12.93 -17.10 -15.20
CA ARG A 10 -12.97 -16.70 -16.62
C ARG A 10 -13.19 -15.19 -16.71
N TYR A 11 -12.20 -14.52 -17.27
CA TYR A 11 -12.16 -13.08 -17.50
C TYR A 11 -11.87 -12.80 -18.98
N PRO A 12 -12.13 -11.59 -19.49
CA PRO A 12 -11.86 -11.27 -20.90
C PRO A 12 -10.42 -11.50 -21.36
N LEU A 13 -9.43 -11.40 -20.45
CA LEU A 13 -8.00 -11.52 -20.74
C LEU A 13 -7.35 -12.77 -20.12
N TYR A 14 -8.06 -13.45 -19.21
CA TYR A 14 -7.52 -14.57 -18.44
C TYR A 14 -8.50 -15.73 -18.41
N GLY A 15 -8.02 -16.93 -18.73
CA GLY A 15 -8.73 -18.19 -18.56
C GLY A 15 -8.34 -18.88 -17.24
N PRO A 16 -9.01 -20.00 -16.88
CA PRO A 16 -8.74 -20.71 -15.64
C PRO A 16 -7.30 -21.20 -15.47
N GLU A 17 -6.62 -21.50 -16.57
CA GLU A 17 -5.19 -21.93 -16.61
C GLU A 17 -4.22 -20.79 -16.26
N ASP A 18 -4.66 -19.53 -16.30
CA ASP A 18 -3.83 -18.36 -15.99
C ASP A 18 -3.77 -18.08 -14.48
N PHE A 19 -4.43 -18.90 -13.67
CA PHE A 19 -4.48 -18.79 -12.21
C PHE A 19 -3.82 -20.01 -11.57
N HIS A 20 -3.19 -19.83 -10.41
CA HIS A 20 -2.85 -20.99 -9.57
C HIS A 20 -4.12 -21.74 -9.17
N HIS A 21 -4.06 -23.07 -9.20
CA HIS A 21 -5.23 -23.91 -9.00
C HIS A 21 -4.84 -25.26 -8.40
N LEU A 22 -5.83 -25.99 -7.86
CA LEU A 22 -5.59 -27.33 -7.34
C LEU A 22 -5.20 -28.31 -8.47
N PRO A 23 -4.46 -29.38 -8.16
CA PRO A 23 -4.18 -30.42 -9.14
C PRO A 23 -5.48 -31.00 -9.72
N ASN A 24 -5.60 -30.98 -11.05
CA ASN A 24 -6.76 -31.47 -11.81
C ASN A 24 -8.08 -30.68 -11.62
N ASP A 25 -8.07 -29.49 -11.02
CA ASP A 25 -9.25 -28.61 -10.93
C ASP A 25 -8.85 -27.14 -11.13
N THR A 26 -9.09 -26.62 -12.34
CA THR A 26 -8.78 -25.23 -12.71
C THR A 26 -9.82 -24.22 -12.22
N SER A 27 -10.93 -24.69 -11.64
CA SER A 27 -12.01 -23.83 -11.16
C SER A 27 -11.80 -23.33 -9.73
N THR A 28 -10.88 -23.93 -8.97
CA THR A 28 -10.66 -23.64 -7.56
C THR A 28 -9.18 -23.69 -7.17
N ASN A 29 -8.87 -23.14 -6.01
CA ASN A 29 -7.55 -23.16 -5.40
C ASN A 29 -7.66 -23.25 -3.87
N CYS A 30 -6.54 -23.43 -3.18
CA CYS A 30 -6.45 -23.18 -1.74
C CYS A 30 -6.69 -21.69 -1.42
N GLY A 31 -7.02 -21.37 -0.17
CA GLY A 31 -7.05 -20.00 0.34
C GLY A 31 -5.82 -19.71 1.20
N VAL A 32 -5.41 -18.44 1.26
CA VAL A 32 -4.31 -18.02 2.15
C VAL A 32 -4.77 -18.13 3.61
N ASP A 33 -4.15 -19.03 4.36
CA ASP A 33 -4.47 -19.31 5.77
C ASP A 33 -3.25 -19.69 6.64
N ASN A 34 -2.07 -19.86 6.03
CA ASN A 34 -0.84 -20.23 6.73
C ASN A 34 0.33 -19.32 6.34
N TYR A 35 0.56 -18.27 7.14
CA TYR A 35 1.65 -17.32 6.92
C TYR A 35 3.06 -17.86 7.27
N HIS A 36 3.18 -19.11 7.70
CA HIS A 36 4.47 -19.79 7.86
C HIS A 36 4.82 -20.68 6.67
N ASP A 37 3.96 -20.75 5.66
CA ASP A 37 4.21 -21.43 4.40
C ASP A 37 4.24 -20.43 3.24
N ARG A 38 5.42 -20.29 2.63
CA ARG A 38 5.62 -19.41 1.47
C ARG A 38 4.71 -19.79 0.30
N GLN A 39 4.52 -21.07 0.03
CA GLN A 39 3.69 -21.52 -1.09
C GLN A 39 2.22 -21.16 -0.84
N ASN A 40 1.74 -21.31 0.39
CA ASN A 40 0.39 -20.89 0.76
C ASN A 40 0.22 -19.37 0.59
N ILE A 41 1.18 -18.56 1.04
CA ILE A 41 1.11 -17.09 0.88
C ILE A 41 1.08 -16.68 -0.61
N GLN A 42 1.90 -17.31 -1.46
CA GLN A 42 2.19 -16.82 -2.82
C GLN A 42 1.48 -17.56 -3.95
N ARG A 43 0.72 -18.63 -3.65
CA ARG A 43 0.01 -19.44 -4.66
C ARG A 43 -1.42 -19.81 -4.30
N CYS A 44 -1.95 -19.33 -3.17
CA CYS A 44 -3.35 -19.53 -2.78
C CYS A 44 -4.15 -18.24 -2.92
N ASP A 45 -5.47 -18.37 -3.01
CA ASP A 45 -6.39 -17.24 -3.15
C ASP A 45 -6.44 -16.38 -1.88
N LEU A 46 -6.01 -15.13 -1.99
CA LEU A 46 -6.14 -14.14 -0.91
C LEU A 46 -7.60 -13.72 -0.78
N GLN A 47 -8.24 -14.06 0.34
CA GLN A 47 -9.65 -13.71 0.61
C GLN A 47 -10.63 -14.16 -0.50
N GLY A 48 -10.30 -15.26 -1.18
CA GLY A 48 -11.10 -15.81 -2.29
C GLY A 48 -10.91 -15.08 -3.62
N MET A 49 -9.97 -14.13 -3.72
CA MET A 49 -9.56 -13.56 -5.00
C MET A 49 -8.74 -14.60 -5.78
N PRO A 50 -9.14 -14.96 -7.01
CA PRO A 50 -8.39 -15.92 -7.82
C PRO A 50 -6.95 -15.47 -8.05
N ASP A 51 -6.00 -16.28 -7.62
CA ASP A 51 -4.58 -15.96 -7.63
C ASP A 51 -3.95 -16.17 -9.03
N LEU A 52 -3.49 -15.10 -9.68
CA LEU A 52 -2.87 -15.19 -11.02
C LEU A 52 -1.52 -15.90 -10.94
N CYS A 53 -1.23 -16.78 -11.91
CA CYS A 53 0.07 -17.41 -12.05
C CYS A 53 1.11 -16.37 -12.54
N THR A 54 1.71 -15.63 -11.61
CA THR A 54 2.64 -14.52 -11.94
C THR A 54 3.91 -15.01 -12.67
N GLY A 55 4.28 -16.28 -12.50
CA GLY A 55 5.33 -16.95 -13.27
C GLY A 55 4.92 -17.43 -14.67
N CYS A 56 3.64 -17.41 -15.04
CA CYS A 56 3.16 -17.91 -16.32
C CYS A 56 3.35 -16.87 -17.44
N GLU A 57 3.80 -17.32 -18.61
CA GLU A 57 4.16 -16.46 -19.74
C GLU A 57 3.00 -15.55 -20.19
N HIS A 58 1.81 -16.11 -20.42
CA HIS A 58 0.63 -15.33 -20.83
C HIS A 58 0.25 -14.26 -19.80
N VAL A 59 0.31 -14.59 -18.49
CA VAL A 59 0.04 -13.63 -17.41
C VAL A 59 1.03 -12.48 -17.42
N GLN A 60 2.33 -12.79 -17.54
CA GLN A 60 3.38 -11.77 -17.61
C GLN A 60 3.21 -10.88 -18.84
N GLU A 61 2.86 -11.44 -20.00
CA GLU A 61 2.64 -10.68 -21.23
C GLU A 61 1.45 -9.71 -21.10
N VAL A 62 0.31 -10.18 -20.60
CA VAL A 62 -0.89 -9.34 -20.43
C VAL A 62 -0.63 -8.22 -19.42
N ALA A 63 -0.01 -8.55 -18.28
CA ALA A 63 0.30 -7.57 -17.24
C ALA A 63 1.32 -6.54 -17.73
N ALA A 64 2.42 -6.96 -18.36
CA ALA A 64 3.43 -6.05 -18.90
C ALA A 64 2.84 -5.16 -20.02
N ALA A 65 1.99 -5.70 -20.90
CA ALA A 65 1.32 -4.90 -21.92
C ALA A 65 0.45 -3.78 -21.32
N TYR A 66 -0.21 -4.05 -20.19
CA TYR A 66 -0.96 -3.05 -19.44
C TYR A 66 -0.04 -1.98 -18.83
N LEU A 67 1.05 -2.37 -18.17
CA LEU A 67 2.02 -1.44 -17.59
C LEU A 67 2.68 -0.55 -18.65
N ASN A 68 3.12 -1.14 -19.77
CA ASN A 68 3.65 -0.41 -20.92
C ASN A 68 2.61 0.56 -21.51
N ARG A 69 1.32 0.21 -21.46
CA ARG A 69 0.25 1.14 -21.89
C ARG A 69 0.12 2.32 -20.93
N LEU A 70 0.19 2.10 -19.62
CA LEU A 70 0.17 3.19 -18.64
C LEU A 70 1.36 4.13 -18.83
N GLU A 71 2.54 3.58 -19.06
CA GLU A 71 3.74 4.36 -19.35
C GLU A 71 3.58 5.22 -20.61
N ARG A 72 3.07 4.64 -21.71
CA ARG A 72 2.77 5.41 -22.93
C ARG A 72 1.74 6.51 -22.74
N LEU A 73 0.86 6.39 -21.73
CA LEU A 73 -0.09 7.44 -21.36
C LEU A 73 0.53 8.53 -20.46
N GLY A 74 1.79 8.37 -20.06
CA GLY A 74 2.53 9.32 -19.23
C GLY A 74 2.46 9.04 -17.73
N VAL A 75 2.04 7.85 -17.30
CA VAL A 75 2.14 7.44 -15.89
C VAL A 75 3.62 7.34 -15.53
N ALA A 76 4.02 8.01 -14.44
CA ALA A 76 5.42 8.06 -14.00
C ALA A 76 5.80 6.93 -13.04
N GLY A 77 4.82 6.25 -12.44
CA GLY A 77 5.08 5.15 -11.53
C GLY A 77 3.84 4.42 -11.05
N ILE A 78 4.05 3.29 -10.38
CA ILE A 78 3.03 2.36 -9.95
C ILE A 78 3.27 1.88 -8.51
N ARG A 79 2.17 1.62 -7.80
CA ARG A 79 2.15 0.81 -6.57
C ARG A 79 1.84 -0.63 -6.97
N LEU A 80 2.70 -1.56 -6.61
CA LEU A 80 2.48 -3.00 -6.77
C LEU A 80 1.74 -3.49 -5.53
N ASP A 81 0.42 -3.64 -5.68
CA ASP A 81 -0.51 -4.14 -4.68
C ASP A 81 -0.22 -5.60 -4.32
N ALA A 82 -0.43 -5.97 -3.05
CA ALA A 82 -0.32 -7.34 -2.56
C ALA A 82 1.00 -8.05 -2.99
N ALA A 83 2.10 -7.32 -3.14
CA ALA A 83 3.36 -7.87 -3.65
C ALA A 83 3.90 -9.03 -2.81
N LYS A 84 3.59 -9.06 -1.50
CA LYS A 84 3.86 -10.21 -0.61
C LYS A 84 3.34 -11.55 -1.17
N HIS A 85 2.26 -11.53 -1.93
CA HIS A 85 1.59 -12.70 -2.51
C HIS A 85 2.11 -13.08 -3.90
N MET A 86 3.13 -12.40 -4.42
CA MET A 86 3.82 -12.77 -5.65
C MET A 86 5.24 -13.23 -5.31
N ASP A 87 5.75 -14.27 -5.96
CA ASP A 87 7.17 -14.60 -5.80
C ASP A 87 8.04 -13.43 -6.31
N PRO A 88 9.02 -12.94 -5.55
CA PRO A 88 9.79 -11.75 -5.93
C PRO A 88 10.58 -11.94 -7.24
N ALA A 89 11.01 -13.17 -7.56
CA ALA A 89 11.70 -13.44 -8.82
C ALA A 89 10.72 -13.49 -10.00
N GLU A 90 9.54 -14.10 -9.82
CA GLU A 90 8.47 -14.09 -10.83
C GLU A 90 7.97 -12.65 -11.10
N LEU A 91 7.78 -11.86 -10.04
CA LEU A 91 7.45 -10.43 -10.16
C LEU A 91 8.56 -9.66 -10.88
N GLY A 92 9.83 -9.92 -10.55
CA GLY A 92 10.97 -9.31 -11.24
C GLY A 92 11.01 -9.63 -12.73
N GLN A 93 10.67 -10.87 -13.12
CA GLN A 93 10.57 -11.28 -14.53
C GLN A 93 9.44 -10.55 -15.26
N LEU A 94 8.27 -10.39 -14.63
CA LEU A 94 7.17 -9.60 -15.18
C LEU A 94 7.61 -8.14 -15.38
N LEU A 95 8.23 -7.53 -14.37
CA LEU A 95 8.69 -6.14 -14.42
C LEU A 95 9.79 -5.91 -15.45
N ALA A 96 10.64 -6.90 -15.72
CA ALA A 96 11.67 -6.83 -16.76
C ALA A 96 11.10 -6.77 -18.19
N ARG A 97 9.81 -7.06 -18.39
CA ARG A 97 9.10 -6.91 -19.67
C ARG A 97 8.51 -5.50 -19.88
N VAL A 98 8.70 -4.59 -18.93
CA VAL A 98 8.25 -3.20 -19.05
C VAL A 98 9.35 -2.39 -19.72
N ASP A 99 9.02 -1.69 -20.80
CA ASP A 99 9.98 -1.10 -21.75
C ASP A 99 10.76 0.10 -21.18
N GLY A 100 10.24 0.80 -20.18
CA GLY A 100 10.92 1.94 -19.60
C GLY A 100 10.91 2.02 -18.08
N ASP A 101 11.29 3.19 -17.57
CA ASP A 101 11.70 3.38 -16.18
C ASP A 101 10.55 3.91 -15.31
N LEU A 102 9.45 3.14 -15.28
CA LEU A 102 8.39 3.39 -14.32
C LEU A 102 8.96 3.34 -12.90
N TYR A 103 8.72 4.38 -12.10
CA TYR A 103 8.96 4.29 -10.66
C TYR A 103 8.05 3.22 -10.06
N LYS A 104 8.59 2.33 -9.24
CA LYS A 104 7.88 1.17 -8.70
C LYS A 104 8.09 1.10 -7.20
N PHE A 105 7.02 0.88 -6.45
CA PHE A 105 7.13 0.49 -5.05
C PHE A 105 6.09 -0.58 -4.70
N GLN A 106 6.37 -1.36 -3.67
CA GLN A 106 5.70 -2.63 -3.42
C GLN A 106 5.03 -2.67 -2.05
N GLU A 107 3.83 -3.22 -1.99
CA GLU A 107 3.22 -3.59 -0.71
C GLU A 107 3.68 -4.97 -0.25
N VAL A 108 4.62 -4.98 0.70
CA VAL A 108 5.07 -6.22 1.34
C VAL A 108 4.83 -6.10 2.84
N ALA A 109 3.58 -6.30 3.26
CA ALA A 109 3.17 -6.26 4.67
C ALA A 109 3.65 -7.52 5.42
N ALA A 110 4.95 -7.63 5.69
CA ALA A 110 5.53 -8.78 6.38
C ALA A 110 5.62 -8.56 7.90
N THR A 111 5.13 -9.52 8.67
CA THR A 111 5.34 -9.56 10.13
C THR A 111 6.58 -10.41 10.47
N PRO A 112 7.34 -10.07 11.52
CA PRO A 112 8.40 -10.95 12.02
C PRO A 112 7.89 -12.38 12.26
N GLY A 113 8.53 -13.37 11.64
CA GLY A 113 8.17 -14.79 11.76
C GLY A 113 7.33 -15.35 10.61
N GLU A 114 6.84 -14.52 9.68
CA GLU A 114 6.22 -14.98 8.43
C GLU A 114 7.26 -15.57 7.47
N ALA A 115 6.84 -16.50 6.60
CA ALA A 115 7.73 -17.15 5.62
C ALA A 115 8.16 -16.25 4.45
N VAL A 116 7.43 -15.15 4.23
CA VAL A 116 7.75 -14.11 3.25
C VAL A 116 8.19 -12.86 4.00
N GLN A 117 9.34 -12.32 3.60
CA GLN A 117 9.99 -11.17 4.24
C GLN A 117 10.28 -10.11 3.17
N MET A 118 10.52 -8.86 3.60
CA MET A 118 10.73 -7.72 2.69
C MET A 118 12.03 -7.78 1.86
N PRO A 119 13.21 -8.18 2.38
CA PRO A 119 14.48 -8.03 1.66
C PRO A 119 14.58 -8.62 0.24
N PRO A 120 14.00 -9.80 -0.05
CA PRO A 120 13.95 -10.34 -1.41
C PRO A 120 13.26 -9.43 -2.44
N TYR A 121 12.43 -8.48 -2.03
CA TYR A 121 11.69 -7.58 -2.93
C TYR A 121 12.48 -6.31 -3.29
N TYR A 122 13.55 -5.97 -2.57
CA TYR A 122 14.29 -4.71 -2.81
C TYR A 122 14.89 -4.65 -4.22
N THR A 123 15.18 -5.79 -4.84
CA THR A 123 15.63 -5.87 -6.24
C THR A 123 14.59 -5.38 -7.24
N ASN A 124 13.30 -5.34 -6.87
CA ASN A 124 12.21 -4.87 -7.71
C ASN A 124 11.81 -3.41 -7.41
N GLY A 125 12.43 -2.79 -6.40
CA GLY A 125 12.18 -1.42 -5.96
C GLY A 125 11.80 -1.32 -4.47
N PRO A 126 11.61 -0.09 -3.95
CA PRO A 126 11.26 0.15 -2.56
C PRO A 126 9.96 -0.55 -2.10
N VAL A 127 9.84 -0.82 -0.80
CA VAL A 127 8.66 -1.43 -0.17
C VAL A 127 7.96 -0.47 0.79
N LEU A 128 6.67 -0.67 1.02
CA LEU A 128 5.94 -0.02 2.11
C LEU A 128 6.52 -0.47 3.46
N GLU A 129 7.13 0.46 4.19
CA GLU A 129 7.77 0.21 5.48
C GLU A 129 6.74 0.27 6.62
N PHE A 130 6.00 -0.82 6.80
CA PHE A 130 5.02 -0.95 7.89
C PHE A 130 5.67 -0.87 9.29
N GLY A 131 6.95 -1.23 9.42
CA GLY A 131 7.70 -1.08 10.66
C GLY A 131 7.80 0.39 11.09
N PHE A 132 7.93 1.34 10.15
CA PHE A 132 7.89 2.77 10.49
C PHE A 132 6.53 3.15 11.07
N ALA A 133 5.44 2.75 10.41
CA ALA A 133 4.08 2.99 10.86
C ALA A 133 3.81 2.38 12.25
N MET A 134 4.32 1.17 12.52
CA MET A 134 4.01 0.42 13.75
C MET A 134 4.96 0.68 14.92
N THR A 135 6.18 1.17 14.67
CA THR A 135 7.18 1.36 15.75
C THR A 135 7.47 2.83 16.04
N VAL A 136 7.47 3.69 15.02
CA VAL A 136 7.83 5.12 15.15
C VAL A 136 6.59 5.94 15.49
N VAL A 137 5.49 5.76 14.76
CA VAL A 137 4.25 6.55 14.92
C VAL A 137 3.65 6.48 16.33
N PRO A 138 3.61 5.32 17.03
CA PRO A 138 3.10 5.26 18.40
C PRO A 138 3.84 6.16 19.39
N LYS A 139 5.11 6.52 19.12
CA LYS A 139 5.91 7.41 19.98
C LYS A 139 5.35 8.84 20.05
N PHE A 140 4.43 9.21 19.15
CA PHE A 140 3.76 10.51 19.14
C PHE A 140 2.44 10.54 19.94
N ARG A 141 1.99 9.41 20.50
CA ARG A 141 0.71 9.32 21.25
C ARG A 141 0.75 9.99 22.62
N ALA A 142 1.90 10.00 23.30
CA ALA A 142 2.02 10.54 24.65
C ALA A 142 3.34 11.29 24.86
N ALA A 143 3.32 12.29 25.75
CA ALA A 143 4.50 13.04 26.12
C ALA A 143 5.56 12.13 26.75
N GLY A 144 6.84 12.36 26.41
CA GLY A 144 7.98 11.65 27.00
C GLY A 144 8.46 10.43 26.22
N MET A 145 7.71 9.94 25.23
CA MET A 145 8.10 8.77 24.40
C MET A 145 9.16 9.09 23.33
N LEU A 146 9.56 10.36 23.17
CA LEU A 146 10.40 10.87 22.07
C LEU A 146 11.87 11.10 22.46
N ARG A 147 12.25 10.99 23.73
CA ARG A 147 13.43 11.71 24.28
C ARG A 147 14.81 11.21 23.84
N ASP A 148 15.02 9.92 23.63
CA ASP A 148 16.39 9.38 23.41
C ASP A 148 16.55 8.50 22.15
N ASP A 149 15.45 8.28 21.43
CA ASP A 149 15.32 7.17 20.49
C ASP A 149 15.16 7.64 19.04
N LEU A 150 14.46 8.77 18.80
CA LEU A 150 14.11 9.19 17.43
C LEU A 150 15.31 9.57 16.56
N ALA A 151 16.43 10.00 17.17
CA ALA A 151 17.66 10.30 16.42
C ALA A 151 18.25 9.06 15.72
N LYS A 152 17.82 7.85 16.10
CA LYS A 152 18.29 6.57 15.56
C LYS A 152 17.23 5.86 14.71
N VAL A 153 16.11 6.51 14.40
CA VAL A 153 15.05 5.92 13.58
C VAL A 153 15.60 5.51 12.22
N GLY A 154 15.24 4.32 11.77
CA GLY A 154 15.74 3.73 10.54
C GLY A 154 16.32 2.34 10.79
N GLU A 155 17.39 2.00 10.09
CA GLU A 155 18.03 0.67 10.16
C GLU A 155 18.46 0.26 11.59
N ALA A 156 18.85 1.22 12.43
CA ALA A 156 19.19 0.97 13.83
C ALA A 156 18.01 0.44 14.67
N TRP A 157 16.79 0.60 14.18
CA TRP A 157 15.57 0.05 14.77
C TRP A 157 15.11 -1.25 14.08
N GLY A 158 15.91 -1.78 13.16
CA GLY A 158 15.57 -2.95 12.35
C GLY A 158 14.59 -2.64 11.22
N LEU A 159 14.41 -1.36 10.86
CA LEU A 159 13.68 -0.99 9.65
C LEU A 159 14.53 -1.27 8.40
N SER A 160 13.89 -1.29 7.24
CA SER A 160 14.53 -1.49 5.94
C SER A 160 15.61 -0.43 5.68
N PRO A 161 16.54 -0.69 4.73
CA PRO A 161 17.43 0.35 4.24
C PRO A 161 16.64 1.58 3.80
N SER A 162 17.14 2.77 4.12
CA SER A 162 16.42 4.03 3.83
C SER A 162 16.06 4.18 2.35
N GLU A 163 16.93 3.73 1.45
CA GLU A 163 16.71 3.78 -0.01
C GLU A 163 15.61 2.82 -0.50
N ASP A 164 15.31 1.78 0.27
CA ASP A 164 14.31 0.76 -0.03
C ASP A 164 12.98 0.97 0.72
N ALA A 165 12.84 2.07 1.48
CA ALA A 165 11.69 2.30 2.35
C ALA A 165 10.75 3.40 1.82
N ILE A 166 9.49 3.05 1.58
CA ILE A 166 8.38 4.01 1.47
C ILE A 166 7.75 4.16 2.85
N VAL A 167 7.89 5.33 3.45
CA VAL A 167 7.40 5.58 4.82
C VAL A 167 6.06 6.30 4.81
N PHE A 168 5.19 5.92 5.72
CA PHE A 168 3.85 6.47 5.87
C PHE A 168 3.42 6.35 7.34
N LEU A 169 2.45 7.17 7.76
CA LEU A 169 1.91 7.09 9.12
C LEU A 169 0.76 6.09 9.21
N ASP A 170 -0.08 6.13 8.19
CA ASP A 170 -1.26 5.32 7.94
C ASP A 170 -1.47 5.24 6.42
N ASP A 171 -2.24 4.25 6.01
CA ASP A 171 -2.69 4.10 4.63
C ASP A 171 -4.20 3.85 4.59
N HIS A 172 -4.70 3.50 3.41
CA HIS A 172 -6.13 3.29 3.21
C HIS A 172 -6.69 2.06 3.93
N ASP A 173 -5.87 1.06 4.25
CA ASP A 173 -6.31 -0.16 4.93
C ASP A 173 -6.19 0.01 6.44
N THR A 174 -4.99 0.39 6.90
CA THR A 174 -4.65 0.52 8.32
C THR A 174 -5.51 1.55 9.05
N GLN A 175 -5.95 2.62 8.36
CA GLN A 175 -6.84 3.63 8.96
C GLN A 175 -8.28 3.14 9.16
N ARG A 176 -8.64 2.01 8.55
CA ARG A 176 -10.01 1.44 8.53
C ARG A 176 -10.12 0.15 9.34
N ASN A 177 -9.09 -0.68 9.30
CA ASN A 177 -9.04 -1.95 10.04
C ASN A 177 -8.60 -1.78 11.52
N GLY A 178 -8.17 -0.57 11.91
CA GLY A 178 -7.78 -0.24 13.28
C GLY A 178 -6.31 -0.48 13.61
N GLU A 179 -5.49 -0.88 12.64
CA GLU A 179 -4.05 -1.13 12.84
C GLU A 179 -3.24 0.17 12.93
N ALA A 180 -3.64 1.23 12.22
CA ALA A 180 -2.90 2.49 12.21
C ALA A 180 -2.82 3.12 13.61
N PRO A 181 -1.62 3.41 14.15
CA PRO A 181 -1.51 3.98 15.48
C PRO A 181 -2.04 5.41 15.59
N LEU A 182 -1.90 6.18 14.52
CA LEU A 182 -2.45 7.52 14.37
C LEU A 182 -3.07 7.61 12.98
N THR A 183 -4.20 8.31 12.88
CA THR A 183 -4.84 8.63 11.61
C THR A 183 -5.18 10.12 11.59
N HIS A 184 -5.80 10.59 10.51
CA HIS A 184 -6.31 11.95 10.44
C HIS A 184 -7.24 12.36 11.61
N ARG A 185 -7.81 11.39 12.34
CA ARG A 185 -8.66 11.59 13.54
C ARG A 185 -7.86 11.90 14.80
N SER A 186 -6.56 11.62 14.82
CA SER A 186 -5.70 11.82 16.00
C SER A 186 -5.24 13.26 16.19
N GLY A 187 -5.77 14.20 15.42
CA GLY A 187 -5.55 15.64 15.58
C GLY A 187 -4.06 16.02 15.58
N ARG A 188 -3.64 16.78 16.60
CA ARG A 188 -2.28 17.33 16.70
C ARG A 188 -1.18 16.25 16.72
N ALA A 189 -1.46 15.07 17.26
CA ALA A 189 -0.48 13.98 17.29
C ALA A 189 -0.13 13.53 15.86
N TYR A 190 -1.15 13.43 14.98
CA TYR A 190 -0.96 13.10 13.57
C TYR A 190 -0.19 14.20 12.82
N ASP A 191 -0.48 15.47 13.11
CA ASP A 191 0.25 16.59 12.52
C ASP A 191 1.73 16.58 12.93
N LEU A 192 2.04 16.31 14.20
CA LEU A 192 3.43 16.22 14.70
C LEU A 192 4.19 15.03 14.11
N ALA A 193 3.55 13.86 14.03
CA ALA A 193 4.13 12.68 13.39
C ALA A 193 4.39 12.94 11.89
N SER A 194 3.49 13.67 11.22
CA SER A 194 3.65 14.06 9.81
C SER A 194 4.84 14.99 9.62
N VAL A 195 4.99 16.01 10.47
CA VAL A 195 6.15 16.91 10.44
C VAL A 195 7.44 16.13 10.66
N PHE A 196 7.47 15.18 11.61
CA PHE A 196 8.64 14.34 11.82
C PHE A 196 8.97 13.49 10.60
N MET A 197 7.99 12.75 10.05
CA MET A 197 8.19 11.91 8.85
C MET A 197 8.71 12.72 7.66
N LEU A 198 8.24 13.96 7.48
CA LEU A 198 8.67 14.82 6.37
C LEU A 198 10.03 15.50 6.60
N ALA A 199 10.44 15.70 7.86
CA ALA A 199 11.69 16.37 8.21
C ALA A 199 12.84 15.41 8.50
N TYR A 200 12.54 14.18 8.90
CA TYR A 200 13.55 13.18 9.27
C TYR A 200 14.07 12.46 8.02
N PRO A 201 15.40 12.32 7.83
CA PRO A 201 15.99 11.82 6.59
C PRO A 201 15.98 10.28 6.50
N TYR A 202 14.78 9.69 6.49
CA TYR A 202 14.59 8.24 6.38
C TYR A 202 13.44 7.92 5.43
N GLY A 203 13.72 7.09 4.42
CA GLY A 203 12.74 6.64 3.44
C GLY A 203 12.24 7.73 2.49
N TYR A 204 11.31 7.34 1.63
CA TYR A 204 10.53 8.23 0.78
C TYR A 204 9.12 8.41 1.37
N PRO A 205 8.77 9.59 1.91
CA PRO A 205 7.51 9.79 2.61
C PRO A 205 6.30 9.86 1.67
N LYS A 206 5.28 9.07 1.98
CA LYS A 206 3.95 9.09 1.37
C LYS A 206 2.94 9.65 2.39
N VAL A 207 2.41 10.84 2.09
CA VAL A 207 1.35 11.47 2.89
C VAL A 207 0.00 10.90 2.45
N MET A 208 -0.78 10.37 3.41
CA MET A 208 -2.15 9.94 3.14
C MET A 208 -3.06 11.16 2.91
N SER A 209 -4.08 11.01 2.06
CA SER A 209 -5.10 12.05 1.87
C SER A 209 -6.48 11.40 1.82
N SER A 210 -7.20 11.50 2.92
CA SER A 210 -8.40 10.73 3.19
C SER A 210 -9.69 11.52 2.88
N TYR A 211 -10.80 10.78 2.93
CA TYR A 211 -12.15 11.33 3.11
C TYR A 211 -12.70 10.91 4.47
N ALA A 212 -13.69 11.62 4.98
CA ALA A 212 -14.36 11.28 6.23
C ALA A 212 -15.30 10.09 6.02
N PHE A 213 -15.26 9.13 6.94
CA PHE A 213 -16.12 7.94 6.94
C PHE A 213 -16.58 7.63 8.37
N ASP A 214 -17.69 6.94 8.55
CA ASP A 214 -18.08 6.38 9.86
C ASP A 214 -18.11 4.85 9.85
N ASP A 215 -18.28 4.28 8.65
CA ASP A 215 -18.18 2.85 8.37
C ASP A 215 -16.85 2.57 7.62
N PRO A 216 -16.02 1.62 8.09
CA PRO A 216 -14.83 1.18 7.37
C PRO A 216 -15.08 0.79 5.90
N GLN A 217 -16.27 0.24 5.59
CA GLN A 217 -16.67 -0.21 4.26
C GLN A 217 -17.24 0.92 3.38
N GLN A 218 -17.34 2.14 3.91
CA GLN A 218 -17.89 3.27 3.19
C GLN A 218 -16.96 3.73 2.06
N GLY A 219 -17.54 3.84 0.85
CA GLY A 219 -16.89 4.47 -0.30
C GLY A 219 -16.68 5.98 -0.13
N PRO A 220 -16.02 6.64 -1.11
CA PRO A 220 -15.76 8.06 -1.06
C PRO A 220 -17.06 8.90 -1.11
N PRO A 221 -17.00 10.18 -0.67
CA PRO A 221 -18.09 11.13 -0.80
C PRO A 221 -18.54 11.27 -2.26
N SER A 222 -19.84 11.52 -2.46
CA SER A 222 -20.40 11.76 -3.79
C SER A 222 -20.00 13.13 -4.37
N GLU A 223 -19.69 14.08 -3.50
CA GLU A 223 -19.34 15.44 -3.85
C GLU A 223 -17.84 15.57 -4.15
N PRO A 224 -17.45 16.20 -5.27
CA PRO A 224 -16.05 16.37 -5.61
C PRO A 224 -15.33 17.26 -4.60
N VAL A 225 -14.02 17.04 -4.44
CA VAL A 225 -13.12 17.88 -3.61
C VAL A 225 -13.23 19.35 -4.03
N HIS A 226 -13.26 19.61 -5.35
CA HIS A 226 -13.39 20.94 -5.94
C HIS A 226 -14.83 21.20 -6.38
N GLY A 227 -15.50 22.13 -5.69
CA GLY A 227 -16.83 22.61 -6.01
C GLY A 227 -16.84 23.79 -6.98
N ALA A 228 -18.05 24.26 -7.30
CA ALA A 228 -18.26 25.44 -8.13
C ALA A 228 -17.56 26.68 -7.55
N GLY A 229 -17.06 27.55 -8.44
CA GLY A 229 -16.40 28.80 -8.04
C GLY A 229 -15.05 28.61 -7.33
N GLY A 230 -14.42 27.44 -7.45
CA GLY A 230 -13.12 27.15 -6.82
C GLY A 230 -13.20 26.82 -5.33
N LEU A 231 -14.41 26.60 -4.79
CA LEU A 231 -14.59 26.14 -3.41
C LEU A 231 -13.89 24.78 -3.23
N VAL A 232 -13.06 24.66 -2.19
CA VAL A 232 -12.44 23.37 -1.85
C VAL A 232 -13.02 22.82 -0.56
N ARG A 233 -13.60 21.61 -0.64
CA ARG A 233 -14.30 20.93 0.46
C ARG A 233 -13.35 20.12 1.33
N CYS A 234 -12.30 20.75 1.85
CA CYS A 234 -11.24 20.10 2.64
C CYS A 234 -11.28 20.53 4.11
N GLY A 235 -11.00 19.60 5.02
CA GLY A 235 -10.71 19.87 6.43
C GLY A 235 -11.88 19.61 7.38
N ALA A 236 -11.85 20.22 8.56
CA ALA A 236 -12.81 19.96 9.62
C ALA A 236 -14.26 20.25 9.19
N GLY A 237 -15.15 19.28 9.41
CA GLY A 237 -16.56 19.38 9.01
C GLY A 237 -16.81 19.25 7.51
N GLN A 238 -15.79 18.90 6.72
CA GLN A 238 -15.92 18.64 5.28
C GLN A 238 -15.83 17.14 4.98
N PRO A 239 -16.42 16.68 3.86
CA PRO A 239 -16.37 15.28 3.45
C PRO A 239 -14.94 14.82 3.07
N TRP A 240 -14.07 15.74 2.67
CA TRP A 240 -12.67 15.43 2.36
C TRP A 240 -11.75 15.95 3.47
N VAL A 241 -10.81 15.10 3.90
CA VAL A 241 -9.89 15.43 5.00
C VAL A 241 -8.74 16.27 4.49
N CYS A 242 -8.12 15.88 3.37
CA CYS A 242 -7.04 16.59 2.70
C CYS A 242 -5.83 16.90 3.59
N GLU A 243 -5.28 15.88 4.25
CA GLU A 243 -4.13 15.97 5.16
C GLU A 243 -2.92 16.62 4.46
N HIS A 244 -2.72 16.35 3.17
CA HIS A 244 -1.69 16.97 2.33
C HIS A 244 -1.78 18.51 2.23
N ARG A 245 -2.90 19.11 2.61
CA ARG A 245 -3.11 20.57 2.62
C ARG A 245 -3.01 21.18 4.01
N ARG A 246 -2.82 20.37 5.05
CA ARG A 246 -2.63 20.87 6.41
C ARG A 246 -1.29 21.60 6.46
N GLY A 247 -1.33 22.92 6.63
CA GLY A 247 -0.11 23.67 6.94
C GLY A 247 0.38 23.25 8.32
N GLY A 248 1.68 22.99 8.47
CA GLY A 248 2.34 22.67 9.76
C GLY A 248 2.30 23.80 10.80
N ALA A 249 1.39 24.76 10.66
CA ALA A 249 1.23 25.86 11.58
C ALA A 249 0.66 25.35 12.92
N PRO A 250 1.19 25.80 14.06
CA PRO A 250 0.54 25.59 15.34
C PRO A 250 -0.85 26.19 15.22
N GLY A 251 -1.87 25.38 15.53
CA GLY A 251 -3.24 25.84 15.48
C GLY A 251 -3.36 27.09 16.34
N ARG A 252 -4.02 28.12 15.81
CA ARG A 252 -4.48 29.23 16.62
C ARG A 252 -5.27 28.63 17.77
N GLY A 253 -4.76 28.82 18.99
CA GLY A 253 -5.42 28.39 20.21
C GLY A 253 -6.84 28.94 20.27
N GLY A 254 -7.79 28.06 20.58
CA GLY A 254 -9.05 28.49 21.15
C GLY A 254 -8.77 29.08 22.52
N ARG A 255 -9.16 30.34 22.69
CA ARG A 255 -9.47 30.91 24.00
C ARG A 255 -10.81 30.37 24.48
#